data_AF-A0A1S0TLP7-F1
#
_entry.id   AF-A0A1S0TLP7-F1
#
_cell.length_a   1.000
_cell.length_b   1.000
_cell.length_c   1.000
_cell.angle_alpha   90.00
_cell.angle_beta   90.00
_cell.angle_gamma   90.00
#
_symmetry.space_group_name_H-M   'P 1'
#
loop_
_entity.id
_entity.type
_entity.pdbx_description
1 polymer ?
#
loop_
_entity_poly.entity_id
_entity_poly.type
_entity_poly.pdbx_seq_one_letter_code
_entity_poly.pdbx_strand_id
1 'polypeptide(L)'
;MQLSNEQYQAQLALIEQIIQESIIIEWPKIHYEKCPDNDNSLVGVELDFAPLIHRARNVVKCRTSHPTMRVRVCAIAEPNSKKSYLHVVEAFFRATLVKLSGDPGERQTAGRLILTQREGISGTTKYHDQHDVVVNINGKLLINQASSECITNNLSIQYGENVKRTDFRYEHGTLCAIFPELGVTLNSMIDRRQLSTRYAIQVDVALNIENKLIVKHVVLSHEFLIAITNDQTESLLNFIYWPRLLDREQFCNQPSDHEDVTSNSNKQKMTWGILKKALKYFVKAQMSSARALDIDELLHVQCMLFYPRIRKANEQECEQLEKYFFGNIKNTNEENCLIKLKHRLLTEMVVDSVLVSKNEFMVNKCISLADNNTELQHNLWQWLYRATEIIIDVGHKFCPTISNIDKKCGKFILKF
;
A
#
# COMPACT_ATOMS: atom_id res chain seq x y z
N MET A 1 28.97 23.27 32.80
CA MET A 1 27.79 24.01 33.28
C MET A 1 26.64 23.04 33.41
N GLN A 2 26.11 22.84 34.62
CA GLN A 2 24.86 22.09 34.82
C GLN A 2 23.70 22.98 34.34
N LEU A 3 22.83 22.44 33.48
CA LEU A 3 21.58 23.09 33.11
C LEU A 3 20.73 23.31 34.37
N SER A 4 19.98 24.40 34.42
CA SER A 4 18.95 24.55 35.45
C SER A 4 17.91 23.43 35.34
N ASN A 5 17.24 23.09 36.44
CA ASN A 5 16.27 21.99 36.45
C ASN A 5 15.14 22.22 35.42
N GLU A 6 14.68 23.46 35.25
CA GLU A 6 13.67 23.83 34.26
C GLU A 6 14.18 23.62 32.82
N GLN A 7 15.40 24.04 32.51
CA GLN A 7 16.00 23.83 31.18
C GLN A 7 16.24 22.34 30.90
N TYR A 8 16.60 21.56 31.91
CA TYR A 8 16.77 20.12 31.78
C TYR A 8 15.44 19.42 31.49
N GLN A 9 14.35 19.79 32.18
CA GLN A 9 13.01 19.24 31.90
C GLN A 9 12.49 19.66 30.52
N ALA A 10 12.70 20.91 30.11
CA ALA A 10 12.33 21.38 28.77
C ALA A 10 13.10 20.63 27.67
N GLN A 11 14.37 20.32 27.90
CA GLN A 11 15.17 19.51 26.99
C GLN A 11 14.65 18.08 26.88
N LEU A 12 14.31 17.43 28.01
CA LEU A 12 13.73 16.09 27.99
C LEU A 12 12.38 16.05 27.26
N ALA A 13 11.52 17.04 27.49
CA ALA A 13 10.24 17.16 26.80
C ALA A 13 10.42 17.34 25.28
N LEU A 14 11.40 18.15 24.86
CA LEU A 14 11.72 18.32 23.45
C LEU A 14 12.24 17.02 22.82
N ILE A 15 13.11 16.29 23.51
CA ILE A 15 13.62 14.99 23.05
C ILE A 15 12.46 14.00 22.92
N GLU A 16 11.58 13.94 23.91
CA GLU A 16 10.38 13.11 23.89
C GLU A 16 9.51 13.44 22.66
N GLN A 17 9.21 14.72 22.42
CA GLN A 17 8.42 15.15 21.27
C GLN A 17 9.07 14.78 19.93
N ILE A 18 10.37 15.04 19.76
CA ILE A 18 11.11 14.70 18.53
C ILE A 18 11.03 13.20 18.26
N ILE A 19 11.17 12.39 19.30
CA ILE A 19 11.10 10.94 19.17
C ILE A 19 9.69 10.51 18.78
N GLN A 20 8.66 11.03 19.45
CA GLN A 20 7.26 10.73 19.14
C GLN A 20 6.92 11.05 17.68
N GLU A 21 7.28 12.24 17.20
CA GLU A 21 7.04 12.67 15.81
C GLU A 21 7.88 11.90 14.77
N SER A 22 8.98 11.27 15.20
CA SER A 22 9.85 10.49 14.32
C SER A 22 9.40 9.04 14.09
N ILE A 23 8.35 8.59 14.79
CA ILE A 23 7.85 7.21 14.67
C ILE A 23 6.94 7.10 13.45
N ILE A 24 7.33 6.27 12.48
CA ILE A 24 6.57 6.03 11.25
C ILE A 24 6.24 4.55 11.09
N ILE A 25 5.06 4.27 10.52
CA ILE A 25 4.64 2.93 10.09
C ILE A 25 4.71 2.87 8.58
N GLU A 26 5.46 1.90 8.07
CA GLU A 26 5.65 1.62 6.65
C GLU A 26 5.16 0.19 6.33
N TRP A 27 4.75 -0.01 5.09
CA TRP A 27 4.42 -1.30 4.49
C TRP A 27 5.39 -1.57 3.34
N PRO A 28 6.63 -1.94 3.65
CA PRO A 28 7.69 -2.02 2.66
C PRO A 28 7.39 -3.09 1.61
N LYS A 29 7.52 -2.69 0.34
CA LYS A 29 7.49 -3.58 -0.81
C LYS A 29 8.66 -3.28 -1.73
N ILE A 30 9.55 -4.26 -1.90
CA ILE A 30 10.70 -4.14 -2.80
C ILE A 30 10.26 -4.45 -4.23
N HIS A 31 10.36 -3.45 -5.10
CA HIS A 31 10.17 -3.58 -6.53
C HIS A 31 11.54 -3.69 -7.19
N TYR A 32 11.86 -4.88 -7.69
CA TYR A 32 13.03 -5.05 -8.56
C TYR A 32 12.67 -4.60 -9.97
N GLU A 33 13.22 -3.47 -10.38
CA GLU A 33 13.23 -3.06 -11.79
C GLU A 33 14.54 -3.53 -12.45
N LYS A 34 14.45 -3.98 -13.71
CA LYS A 34 15.65 -4.16 -14.52
C LYS A 34 16.17 -2.76 -14.86
N CYS A 35 17.40 -2.46 -14.44
CA CYS A 35 18.05 -1.22 -14.81
C CYS A 35 18.28 -1.24 -16.34
N PRO A 36 17.87 -0.21 -17.10
CA PRO A 36 18.08 -0.19 -18.55
C PRO A 36 19.56 -0.18 -18.95
N ASP A 37 20.45 0.25 -18.04
CA ASP A 37 21.87 0.48 -18.33
C ASP A 37 22.83 -0.58 -17.77
N ASN A 38 22.34 -1.63 -17.11
CA ASN A 38 23.22 -2.67 -16.57
C ASN A 38 22.53 -4.03 -16.49
N ASP A 39 22.91 -4.93 -17.39
CA ASP A 39 22.20 -6.19 -17.67
C ASP A 39 22.10 -7.19 -16.50
N ASN A 40 22.72 -6.93 -15.34
CA ASN A 40 22.71 -7.85 -14.20
C ASN A 40 22.51 -7.22 -12.80
N SER A 41 22.28 -5.91 -12.67
CA SER A 41 21.99 -5.31 -11.36
C SER A 41 20.50 -4.99 -11.21
N LEU A 42 19.79 -5.83 -10.44
CA LEU A 42 18.44 -5.51 -9.96
C LEU A 42 18.57 -4.46 -8.86
N VAL A 43 18.25 -3.20 -9.16
CA VAL A 43 18.08 -2.18 -8.11
C VAL A 43 16.66 -2.35 -7.58
N GLY A 44 16.55 -2.83 -6.35
CA GLY A 44 15.27 -2.89 -5.64
C GLY A 44 14.88 -1.49 -5.17
N VAL A 45 13.80 -0.93 -5.72
CA VAL A 45 13.18 0.28 -5.17
C VAL A 45 12.20 -0.14 -4.10
N GLU A 46 12.42 0.28 -2.86
CA GLU A 46 11.49 0.06 -1.76
C GLU A 46 10.37 1.10 -1.82
N LEU A 47 9.13 0.63 -1.94
CA LEU A 47 7.94 1.46 -1.93
C LEU A 47 7.10 1.12 -0.70
N ASP A 48 6.62 2.15 0.00
CA ASP A 48 5.61 2.00 1.04
C ASP A 48 4.24 1.79 0.36
N PHE A 49 3.68 0.58 0.49
CA PHE A 49 2.42 0.23 -0.14
C PHE A 49 1.45 -0.35 0.88
N ALA A 50 0.55 0.50 1.40
CA ALA A 50 -0.48 0.08 2.33
C ALA A 50 -1.29 -1.09 1.73
N PRO A 51 -1.29 -2.28 2.36
CA PRO A 51 -1.81 -3.49 1.75
C PRO A 51 -3.34 -3.53 1.74
N LEU A 52 -3.89 -4.41 0.89
CA LEU A 52 -5.20 -5.00 1.10
C LEU A 52 -4.99 -6.27 1.93
N ILE A 53 -5.42 -6.27 3.19
CA ILE A 53 -5.24 -7.43 4.07
C ILE A 53 -6.43 -8.37 3.88
N HIS A 54 -6.19 -9.53 3.27
CA HIS A 54 -7.19 -10.58 3.19
C HIS A 54 -7.37 -11.25 4.56
N ARG A 55 -8.61 -11.62 4.90
CA ARG A 55 -8.90 -12.41 6.09
C ARG A 55 -8.25 -13.79 5.97
N ALA A 56 -7.41 -14.14 6.93
CA ALA A 56 -6.98 -15.51 7.13
C ALA A 56 -7.97 -16.16 8.12
N ARG A 57 -8.79 -17.11 7.65
CA ARG A 57 -9.84 -17.78 8.45
C ARG A 57 -9.30 -18.74 9.53
N ASN A 58 -8.09 -18.54 10.05
CA ASN A 58 -7.27 -19.45 10.89
C ASN A 58 -6.21 -20.26 10.11
N VAL A 59 -6.01 -19.99 8.83
CA VAL A 59 -5.03 -20.75 8.04
C VAL A 59 -3.66 -20.12 8.22
N VAL A 60 -2.78 -20.82 8.94
CA VAL A 60 -1.36 -20.46 9.08
C VAL A 60 -0.65 -20.55 7.72
N LYS A 61 -1.19 -21.33 6.77
CA LYS A 61 -0.63 -21.49 5.43
C LYS A 61 -1.49 -20.79 4.36
N CYS A 62 -0.91 -19.90 3.57
CA CYS A 62 -1.62 -19.11 2.56
C CYS A 62 -0.99 -19.23 1.18
N ARG A 63 -1.82 -19.23 0.13
CA ARG A 63 -1.33 -19.20 -1.26
C ARG A 63 -0.81 -17.81 -1.65
N THR A 64 -1.39 -16.77 -1.07
CA THR A 64 -1.03 -15.37 -1.26
C THR A 64 -0.05 -14.91 -0.17
N SER A 65 0.92 -14.08 -0.56
CA SER A 65 1.83 -13.43 0.38
C SER A 65 1.08 -12.38 1.19
N HIS A 66 1.20 -12.43 2.51
CA HIS A 66 0.67 -11.40 3.40
C HIS A 66 1.69 -10.27 3.56
N PRO A 67 1.23 -9.05 3.87
CA PRO A 67 2.10 -7.89 3.94
C PRO A 67 3.03 -7.93 5.16
N THR A 68 4.21 -7.35 5.00
CA THR A 68 5.13 -7.07 6.11
C THR A 68 4.95 -5.61 6.50
N MET A 69 4.77 -5.34 7.78
CA MET A 69 4.73 -3.98 8.33
C MET A 69 6.06 -3.68 9.02
N ARG A 70 6.54 -2.45 8.90
CA ARG A 70 7.72 -1.95 9.60
C ARG A 70 7.35 -0.72 10.41
N VAL A 71 7.89 -0.62 11.62
CA VAL A 71 7.85 0.57 12.46
C VAL A 71 9.26 1.09 12.57
N ARG A 72 9.51 2.34 12.17
CA ARG A 72 10.82 2.99 12.25
C ARG A 72 10.78 4.14 13.23
N VAL A 73 11.87 4.30 13.98
CA VAL A 73 12.07 5.43 14.88
C VAL A 73 13.20 6.30 14.32
N CYS A 74 12.85 7.25 13.46
CA CYS A 74 13.82 8.01 12.66
C CYS A 74 14.79 8.88 13.48
N ALA A 75 14.43 9.22 14.72
CA ALA A 75 15.32 9.94 15.65
C ALA A 75 16.42 9.05 16.26
N ILE A 76 16.31 7.72 16.15
CA ILE A 76 17.26 6.77 16.74
C ILE A 76 18.10 6.14 15.63
N ALA A 77 19.41 6.42 15.68
CA ALA A 77 20.38 5.94 14.71
C ALA A 77 21.19 4.75 15.25
N GLU A 78 21.77 3.99 14.33
CA GLU A 78 22.69 2.90 14.66
C GLU A 78 23.97 3.43 15.37
N PRO A 79 24.45 2.75 16.44
CA PRO A 79 25.55 3.24 17.30
C PRO A 79 26.87 3.55 16.59
N ASN A 80 27.11 2.99 15.40
CA ASN A 80 28.36 3.13 14.64
C ASN A 80 28.47 4.42 13.81
N SER A 81 27.48 5.30 13.90
CA SER A 81 27.53 6.60 13.22
C SER A 81 28.33 7.61 14.06
N LYS A 82 29.19 8.43 13.42
CA LYS A 82 30.22 9.29 14.05
C LYS A 82 29.72 10.40 14.99
N LYS A 83 28.45 10.42 15.42
CA LYS A 83 27.87 11.45 16.30
C LYS A 83 27.48 10.83 17.65
N SER A 84 27.40 11.67 18.68
CA SER A 84 26.80 11.30 19.97
C SER A 84 25.30 11.09 19.76
N TYR A 85 24.83 9.84 19.78
CA TYR A 85 23.40 9.51 19.68
C TYR A 85 22.83 9.13 21.03
N LEU A 86 21.51 9.31 21.17
CA LEU A 86 20.74 8.83 22.32
C LEU A 86 20.86 7.31 22.41
N HIS A 87 21.41 6.82 23.52
CA HIS A 87 21.58 5.38 23.72
C HIS A 87 20.27 4.75 24.20
N VAL A 88 19.62 3.98 23.32
CA VAL A 88 18.44 3.21 23.67
C VAL A 88 18.86 1.94 24.40
N VAL A 89 18.31 1.74 25.60
CA VAL A 89 18.60 0.58 26.46
C VAL A 89 17.60 -0.55 26.19
N GLU A 90 16.33 -0.21 26.01
CA GLU A 90 15.22 -1.13 25.73
C GLU A 90 14.19 -0.44 24.81
N ALA A 91 13.62 -1.18 23.86
CA ALA A 91 12.58 -0.74 22.94
C ALA A 91 11.49 -1.81 22.82
N PHE A 92 10.26 -1.42 23.12
CA PHE A 92 9.10 -2.29 23.11
C PHE A 92 8.06 -1.81 22.09
N PHE A 93 7.54 -2.75 21.30
CA PHE A 93 6.54 -2.49 20.28
C PHE A 93 5.39 -3.46 20.43
N ARG A 94 4.16 -2.94 20.48
CA ARG A 94 2.92 -3.74 20.54
C ARG A 94 1.95 -3.32 19.45
N ALA A 95 1.74 -4.19 18.47
CA ALA A 95 0.75 -4.00 17.42
C ALA A 95 -0.59 -4.65 17.79
N THR A 96 -1.68 -3.91 17.62
CA THR A 96 -3.06 -4.32 17.89
C THR A 96 -3.98 -3.95 16.74
N LEU A 97 -4.86 -4.88 16.35
CA LEU A 97 -5.90 -4.60 15.35
C LEU A 97 -7.07 -3.84 15.98
N VAL A 98 -7.35 -2.64 15.48
CA VAL A 98 -8.44 -1.78 15.97
C VAL A 98 -9.45 -1.48 14.89
N LYS A 99 -10.72 -1.36 15.29
CA LYS A 99 -11.80 -0.80 14.47
C LYS A 99 -11.76 0.72 14.62
N LEU A 100 -11.77 1.43 13.50
CA LEU A 100 -11.95 2.88 13.51
C LEU A 100 -13.46 3.17 13.61
N SER A 101 -13.86 3.82 14.69
CA SER A 101 -15.19 4.41 14.85
C SER A 101 -15.14 5.88 14.38
N GLY A 102 -16.31 6.50 14.19
CA GLY A 102 -16.38 7.93 13.81
C GLY A 102 -15.76 8.87 14.84
N ASP A 103 -15.62 8.42 16.09
CA ASP A 103 -15.05 9.20 17.19
C ASP A 103 -13.58 8.79 17.48
N PRO A 104 -12.61 9.71 17.39
CA PRO A 104 -11.18 9.40 17.51
C PRO A 104 -10.75 8.72 18.83
N GLY A 105 -11.57 8.83 19.88
CA GLY A 105 -11.32 8.33 21.23
C GLY A 105 -11.86 6.92 21.52
N GLU A 106 -12.83 6.41 20.75
CA GLU A 106 -13.45 5.10 20.99
C GLU A 106 -12.91 4.03 20.04
N ARG A 107 -11.65 3.64 20.22
CA ARG A 107 -11.04 2.56 19.43
C ARG A 107 -11.27 1.22 20.10
N GLN A 108 -12.04 0.36 19.45
CA GLN A 108 -12.31 -0.99 19.94
C GLN A 108 -11.37 -2.00 19.28
N THR A 109 -10.90 -2.98 20.05
CA THR A 109 -10.10 -4.09 19.51
C THR A 109 -10.96 -4.91 18.55
N ALA A 110 -10.61 -4.89 17.28
CA ALA A 110 -11.39 -5.50 16.19
C ALA A 110 -11.16 -7.01 16.07
N GLY A 111 -10.05 -7.52 16.60
CA GLY A 111 -9.64 -8.89 16.36
C GLY A 111 -8.24 -9.22 16.85
N ARG A 112 -7.70 -10.31 16.31
CA ARG A 112 -6.35 -10.82 16.57
C ARG A 112 -5.50 -10.71 15.30
N LEU A 113 -4.27 -10.22 15.45
CA LEU A 113 -3.21 -10.32 14.47
C LEU A 113 -2.60 -11.72 14.53
N ILE A 114 -2.23 -12.26 13.37
CA ILE A 114 -1.56 -13.56 13.25
C ILE A 114 -0.39 -13.47 12.27
N LEU A 115 0.61 -14.32 12.47
CA LEU A 115 1.71 -14.51 11.54
C LEU A 115 1.35 -15.66 10.59
N THR A 116 1.30 -15.36 9.29
CA THR A 116 0.97 -16.34 8.25
C THR A 116 2.24 -16.90 7.62
N GLN A 117 2.16 -18.04 6.94
CA GLN A 117 3.23 -18.71 6.22
C GLN A 117 2.76 -18.96 4.80
N ARG A 118 3.60 -18.74 3.80
CA ARG A 118 3.25 -19.09 2.41
C ARG A 118 3.33 -20.61 2.16
N GLU A 119 2.29 -21.18 1.54
CA GLU A 119 2.28 -22.57 1.07
C GLU A 119 3.39 -22.82 0.04
N GLY A 120 4.14 -23.91 0.20
CA GLY A 120 5.17 -24.35 -0.76
C GLY A 120 6.55 -23.68 -0.62
N ILE A 121 6.73 -22.74 0.32
CA ILE A 121 8.04 -22.13 0.63
C ILE A 121 8.56 -22.69 1.95
N SER A 122 9.52 -23.62 1.88
CA SER A 122 10.24 -24.11 3.06
C SER A 122 11.19 -23.03 3.57
N GLY A 123 10.70 -22.14 4.44
CA GLY A 123 11.52 -21.06 5.01
C GLY A 123 10.76 -19.96 5.75
N THR A 124 9.44 -19.90 5.66
CA THR A 124 8.63 -18.86 6.30
C THR A 124 8.65 -18.95 7.83
N THR A 125 8.70 -20.15 8.43
CA THR A 125 8.97 -20.30 9.87
C THR A 125 10.31 -19.68 10.27
N LYS A 126 11.36 -19.89 9.47
CA LYS A 126 12.68 -19.28 9.68
C LYS A 126 12.63 -17.76 9.54
N TYR A 127 11.76 -17.21 8.71
CA TYR A 127 11.59 -15.76 8.53
C TYR A 127 10.90 -15.11 9.74
N HIS A 128 9.90 -15.77 10.34
CA HIS A 128 9.28 -15.33 11.60
C HIS A 128 10.27 -15.36 12.76
N ASP A 129 10.99 -16.48 12.92
CA ASP A 129 12.04 -16.62 13.92
C ASP A 129 13.17 -15.61 13.69
N GLN A 130 13.47 -15.31 12.42
CA GLN A 130 14.45 -14.29 12.04
C GLN A 130 14.02 -12.88 12.36
N HIS A 131 12.76 -12.58 12.71
CA HIS A 131 12.30 -11.25 13.11
C HIS A 131 11.83 -11.20 14.58
N ASP A 132 11.90 -12.34 15.29
CA ASP A 132 11.61 -12.53 16.71
C ASP A 132 10.25 -11.97 17.18
N VAL A 133 9.25 -11.96 16.31
CA VAL A 133 7.91 -11.47 16.63
C VAL A 133 7.14 -12.52 17.41
N VAL A 134 6.54 -12.11 18.53
CA VAL A 134 5.71 -12.99 19.37
C VAL A 134 4.25 -12.59 19.27
N VAL A 135 3.36 -13.56 19.07
CA VAL A 135 1.90 -13.36 19.17
C VAL A 135 1.44 -13.73 20.57
N ASN A 136 0.85 -12.78 21.31
CA ASN A 136 0.34 -13.08 22.65
C ASN A 136 -1.05 -13.74 22.62
N ILE A 137 -1.53 -14.18 23.78
CA ILE A 137 -2.84 -14.84 23.95
C ILE A 137 -4.03 -14.00 23.45
N ASN A 138 -3.89 -12.68 23.47
CA ASN A 138 -4.90 -11.72 23.04
C ASN A 138 -4.81 -11.41 21.55
N GLY A 139 -3.85 -12.00 20.82
CA GLY A 139 -3.65 -11.76 19.40
C GLY A 139 -2.97 -10.43 19.08
N LYS A 140 -2.17 -9.89 20.01
CA LYS A 140 -1.29 -8.75 19.77
C LYS A 140 0.08 -9.24 19.36
N LEU A 141 0.75 -8.51 18.48
CA LEU A 141 2.12 -8.80 18.10
C LEU A 141 3.08 -7.95 18.90
N LEU A 142 4.11 -8.60 19.44
CA LEU A 142 5.03 -8.02 20.40
C LEU A 142 6.46 -8.20 19.92
N ILE A 143 7.25 -7.13 20.03
CA ILE A 143 8.68 -7.13 19.80
C ILE A 143 9.31 -6.41 20.99
N ASN A 144 10.28 -7.05 21.65
CA ASN A 144 11.07 -6.43 22.71
C ASN A 144 12.56 -6.51 22.37
N GLN A 145 13.14 -5.38 21.97
CA GLN A 145 14.55 -5.27 21.63
C GLN A 145 15.29 -4.56 22.77
N ALA A 146 16.45 -5.05 23.17
CA ALA A 146 17.24 -4.37 24.19
C ALA A 146 18.73 -4.60 24.01
N SER A 147 19.52 -3.63 24.44
CA SER A 147 20.99 -3.71 24.48
C SER A 147 21.44 -4.93 25.29
N SER A 148 22.60 -5.51 24.98
CA SER A 148 23.22 -6.60 25.77
C SER A 148 23.34 -6.26 27.26
N GLU A 149 23.57 -4.97 27.55
CA GLU A 149 23.74 -4.39 28.89
C GLU A 149 22.44 -4.24 29.69
N CYS A 150 21.27 -4.35 29.04
CA CYS A 150 20.00 -4.30 29.74
C CYS A 150 19.87 -5.53 30.65
N ILE A 151 19.62 -5.35 31.94
CA ILE A 151 19.53 -6.47 32.92
C ILE A 151 18.07 -6.88 33.14
N THR A 152 17.13 -5.95 33.02
CA THR A 152 15.71 -6.16 33.32
C THR A 152 14.82 -5.68 32.18
N ASN A 153 13.81 -6.47 31.82
CA ASN A 153 12.82 -6.12 30.80
C ASN A 153 11.75 -5.19 31.40
N ASN A 154 12.14 -3.97 31.75
CA ASN A 154 11.28 -3.03 32.46
C ASN A 154 10.03 -2.69 31.64
N LEU A 155 10.18 -2.50 30.33
CA LEU A 155 9.05 -2.15 29.47
C LEU A 155 8.08 -3.32 29.34
N SER A 156 8.54 -4.54 29.06
CA SER A 156 7.61 -5.67 28.90
C SER A 156 6.78 -5.91 30.18
N ILE A 157 7.42 -5.79 31.36
CA ILE A 157 6.75 -5.91 32.66
C ILE A 157 5.73 -4.79 32.86
N GLN A 158 6.06 -3.53 32.54
CA GLN A 158 5.11 -2.41 32.64
C GLN A 158 3.87 -2.60 31.78
N TYR A 159 4.02 -3.25 30.62
CA TYR A 159 2.88 -3.57 29.74
C TYR A 159 2.17 -4.87 30.11
N GLY A 160 2.63 -5.59 31.14
CA GLY A 160 2.06 -6.87 31.58
C GLY A 160 2.25 -8.00 30.57
N GLU A 161 3.27 -7.90 29.71
CA GLU A 161 3.54 -8.86 28.64
C GLU A 161 4.82 -9.64 28.93
N ASN A 162 4.80 -10.95 28.68
CA ASN A 162 5.98 -11.80 28.82
C ASN A 162 6.56 -12.09 27.43
N VAL A 163 7.57 -11.33 27.04
CA VAL A 163 8.16 -11.34 25.69
C VAL A 163 9.65 -11.60 25.80
N LYS A 164 10.17 -12.47 24.93
CA LYS A 164 11.60 -12.72 24.81
C LYS A 164 12.30 -11.44 24.36
N ARG A 165 13.44 -11.15 24.98
CA ARG A 165 14.32 -10.05 24.61
C ARG A 165 15.19 -10.43 23.41
N THR A 166 15.36 -9.51 22.49
CA THR A 166 16.17 -9.66 21.28
C THR A 166 17.11 -8.47 21.11
N ASP A 167 18.08 -8.58 20.21
CA ASP A 167 18.99 -7.47 19.89
C ASP A 167 18.26 -6.38 19.08
N PHE A 168 18.76 -5.15 19.17
CA PHE A 168 18.25 -4.06 18.35
C PHE A 168 18.45 -4.33 16.87
N ARG A 169 17.44 -3.95 16.07
CA ARG A 169 17.52 -4.02 14.62
C ARG A 169 17.56 -2.64 14.02
N TYR A 170 18.51 -2.45 13.12
CA TYR A 170 18.65 -1.24 12.35
C TYR A 170 18.51 -1.58 10.86
N GLU A 171 17.61 -0.89 10.18
CA GLU A 171 17.51 -0.92 8.72
C GLU A 171 17.78 0.49 8.19
N HIS A 172 18.66 0.58 7.20
CA HIS A 172 19.15 1.85 6.67
C HIS A 172 19.64 2.82 7.79
N GLY A 173 20.29 2.27 8.81
CA GLY A 173 20.84 3.02 9.94
C GLY A 173 19.80 3.55 10.94
N THR A 174 18.53 3.15 10.83
CA THR A 174 17.43 3.59 11.72
C THR A 174 16.89 2.43 12.54
N LEU A 175 16.59 2.64 13.83
CA LEU A 175 15.95 1.62 14.68
C LEU A 175 14.61 1.18 14.07
N CYS A 176 14.41 -0.14 13.94
CA CYS A 176 13.22 -0.70 13.33
C CYS A 176 12.66 -1.93 14.05
N ALA A 177 11.34 -2.04 14.01
CA ALA A 177 10.59 -3.24 14.37
C ALA A 177 9.85 -3.76 13.13
N ILE A 178 10.02 -5.03 12.79
CA ILE A 178 9.48 -5.65 11.58
C ILE A 178 8.47 -6.72 11.97
N PHE A 179 7.27 -6.60 11.44
CA PHE A 179 6.15 -7.50 11.65
C PHE A 179 5.84 -8.22 10.32
N PRO A 180 6.41 -9.42 10.09
CA PRO A 180 6.35 -10.10 8.80
C PRO A 180 5.03 -10.85 8.58
N GLU A 181 4.65 -11.00 7.30
CA GLU A 181 3.54 -11.83 6.79
C GLU A 181 2.24 -11.75 7.64
N LEU A 182 1.75 -10.53 7.86
CA LEU A 182 0.64 -10.23 8.76
C LEU A 182 -0.72 -10.66 8.22
N GLY A 183 -1.39 -11.53 8.96
CA GLY A 183 -2.80 -11.87 8.79
C GLY A 183 -3.67 -11.36 9.94
N VAL A 184 -4.99 -11.43 9.76
CA VAL A 184 -5.98 -10.95 10.73
C VAL A 184 -7.13 -11.94 10.92
N THR A 185 -7.64 -12.01 12.15
CA THR A 185 -8.90 -12.68 12.51
C THR A 185 -9.80 -11.70 13.27
N LEU A 186 -11.08 -11.62 12.93
CA LEU A 186 -12.01 -10.62 13.50
C LEU A 186 -12.86 -11.19 14.63
N ASN A 187 -13.09 -10.40 15.67
CA ASN A 187 -13.91 -10.76 16.83
C ASN A 187 -15.41 -10.82 16.49
N SER A 188 -15.91 -9.85 15.72
CA SER A 188 -17.34 -9.70 15.43
C SER A 188 -17.79 -10.48 14.19
N MET A 189 -18.98 -11.09 14.29
CA MET A 189 -19.72 -11.68 13.15
C MET A 189 -20.50 -10.61 12.36
N ILE A 190 -20.83 -9.47 12.98
CA ILE A 190 -21.67 -8.40 12.40
C ILE A 190 -20.84 -7.50 11.48
N ASP A 191 -19.59 -7.21 11.89
CA ASP A 191 -18.61 -6.52 11.05
C ASP A 191 -18.26 -7.31 9.78
N ARG A 192 -18.71 -8.58 9.69
CA ARG A 192 -18.51 -9.42 8.50
C ARG A 192 -19.40 -9.05 7.30
N ARG A 193 -20.45 -8.24 7.53
CA ARG A 193 -21.45 -7.88 6.52
C ARG A 193 -21.32 -6.43 6.07
N GLN A 194 -20.63 -5.58 6.82
CA GLN A 194 -20.41 -4.18 6.48
C GLN A 194 -19.08 -4.02 5.75
N LEU A 195 -19.14 -3.76 4.44
CA LEU A 195 -17.97 -3.53 3.57
C LEU A 195 -17.29 -2.17 3.83
N SER A 196 -17.93 -1.28 4.59
CA SER A 196 -17.41 0.05 4.90
C SER A 196 -16.53 0.11 6.14
N THR A 197 -16.53 -0.92 7.00
CA THR A 197 -15.79 -0.89 8.27
C THR A 197 -14.29 -0.69 8.04
N ARG A 198 -13.76 0.41 8.58
CA ARG A 198 -12.34 0.76 8.52
C ARG A 198 -11.57 0.18 9.69
N TYR A 199 -10.40 -0.35 9.40
CA TYR A 199 -9.48 -0.91 10.38
C TYR A 199 -8.14 -0.20 10.30
N ALA A 200 -7.41 -0.21 11.41
CA ALA A 200 -6.01 0.19 11.47
C ALA A 200 -5.23 -0.73 12.41
N ILE A 201 -3.92 -0.73 12.26
CA ILE A 201 -3.01 -1.30 13.26
C ILE A 201 -2.58 -0.14 14.17
N GLN A 202 -2.94 -0.26 15.44
CA GLN A 202 -2.40 0.59 16.50
C GLN A 202 -1.10 -0.02 16.99
N VAL A 203 -0.01 0.74 16.95
CA VAL A 203 1.28 0.35 17.53
C VAL A 203 1.56 1.22 18.74
N ASP A 204 1.62 0.58 19.90
CA ASP A 204 2.17 1.21 21.09
C ASP A 204 3.69 1.02 21.08
N VAL A 205 4.43 2.13 21.12
CA VAL A 205 5.89 2.18 21.11
C VAL A 205 6.36 2.71 22.46
N ALA A 206 7.27 2.01 23.11
CA ALA A 206 7.95 2.48 24.30
C ALA A 206 9.46 2.36 24.16
N LEU A 207 10.19 3.42 24.47
CA LEU A 207 11.65 3.48 24.40
C LEU A 207 12.20 3.90 25.75
N ASN A 208 13.16 3.13 26.26
CA ASN A 208 13.94 3.46 27.44
C ASN A 208 15.32 3.97 26.99
N ILE A 209 15.58 5.26 27.23
CA ILE A 209 16.77 5.95 26.77
C ILE A 209 17.65 6.25 27.97
N GLU A 210 18.85 5.70 27.96
CA GLU A 210 19.87 5.85 29.02
C GLU A 210 19.37 5.53 30.45
N ASN A 211 18.24 4.83 30.61
CA ASN A 211 17.53 4.69 31.90
C ASN A 211 17.12 6.02 32.55
N LYS A 212 17.08 7.12 31.78
CA LYS A 212 16.72 8.46 32.24
C LYS A 212 15.37 8.93 31.72
N LEU A 213 15.02 8.52 30.51
CA LEU A 213 13.79 8.94 29.84
C LEU A 213 13.07 7.72 29.27
N ILE A 214 11.79 7.57 29.62
CA ILE A 214 10.91 6.58 29.03
C ILE A 214 9.91 7.32 28.14
N VAL A 215 10.08 7.19 26.83
CA VAL A 215 9.15 7.73 25.85
C VAL A 215 8.07 6.69 25.57
N LYS A 216 6.80 7.06 25.68
CA LYS A 216 5.65 6.22 25.29
C LYS A 216 4.83 6.94 24.24
N HIS A 217 4.52 6.26 23.14
CA HIS A 217 3.73 6.83 22.06
C HIS A 217 2.82 5.78 21.43
N VAL A 218 1.72 6.25 20.83
CA VAL A 218 0.75 5.40 20.14
C VAL A 218 0.58 5.94 18.73
N VAL A 219 1.00 5.15 17.75
CA VAL A 219 0.86 5.48 16.33
C VAL A 219 -0.16 4.57 15.65
N LEU A 220 -0.81 5.08 14.60
CA LEU A 220 -1.78 4.34 13.81
C LEU A 220 -1.28 4.16 12.38
N SER A 221 -1.46 2.94 11.85
CA SER A 221 -1.28 2.70 10.42
C SER A 221 -2.32 3.49 9.61
N HIS A 222 -2.07 3.63 8.31
CA HIS A 222 -3.13 4.00 7.37
C HIS A 222 -4.34 3.07 7.51
N GLU A 223 -5.53 3.63 7.28
CA GLU A 223 -6.74 2.83 7.27
C GLU A 223 -6.74 1.80 6.13
N PHE A 224 -7.30 0.64 6.44
CA PHE A 224 -7.48 -0.43 5.47
C PHE A 224 -8.81 -1.15 5.67
N LEU A 225 -9.18 -1.86 4.62
CA LEU A 225 -10.34 -2.73 4.56
C LEU A 225 -9.90 -4.19 4.64
N ILE A 226 -10.75 -5.04 5.20
CA ILE A 226 -10.50 -6.48 5.32
C ILE A 226 -11.51 -7.22 4.45
N ALA A 227 -11.01 -7.89 3.40
CA ALA A 227 -11.81 -8.77 2.57
C ALA A 227 -12.02 -10.13 3.25
N ILE A 228 -13.28 -10.55 3.41
CA ILE A 228 -13.62 -11.78 4.13
C ILE A 228 -13.74 -12.98 3.20
N THR A 229 -14.24 -12.71 2.01
CA THR A 229 -14.39 -13.65 0.92
C THR A 229 -13.85 -13.02 -0.35
N ASN A 230 -13.44 -13.83 -1.33
CA ASN A 230 -12.78 -13.32 -2.53
C ASN A 230 -13.72 -12.42 -3.36
N ASP A 231 -15.02 -12.72 -3.36
CA ASP A 231 -16.08 -11.94 -4.02
C ASP A 231 -16.26 -10.53 -3.45
N GLN A 232 -15.76 -10.23 -2.25
CA GLN A 232 -15.80 -8.88 -1.68
C GLN A 232 -14.64 -7.99 -2.15
N THR A 233 -13.58 -8.58 -2.71
CA THR A 233 -12.32 -7.88 -3.01
C THR A 233 -12.54 -6.69 -3.95
N GLU A 234 -13.29 -6.89 -5.03
CA GLU A 234 -13.62 -5.84 -5.99
C GLU A 234 -14.39 -4.69 -5.33
N SER A 235 -15.47 -5.01 -4.60
CA SER A 235 -16.29 -4.02 -3.92
C SER A 235 -15.49 -3.22 -2.89
N LEU A 236 -14.59 -3.86 -2.14
CA LEU A 236 -13.74 -3.18 -1.16
C LEU A 236 -12.71 -2.29 -1.83
N LEU A 237 -12.10 -2.75 -2.92
CA LEU A 237 -11.18 -1.90 -3.68
C LEU A 237 -11.91 -0.69 -4.28
N ASN A 238 -13.18 -0.81 -4.69
CA ASN A 238 -13.99 0.33 -5.13
C ASN A 238 -14.08 1.42 -4.05
N PHE A 239 -14.14 1.03 -2.78
CA PHE A 239 -14.26 1.95 -1.66
C PHE A 239 -12.95 2.62 -1.24
N ILE A 240 -11.79 2.02 -1.53
CA ILE A 240 -10.51 2.49 -0.99
C ILE A 240 -9.51 2.95 -2.04
N TYR A 241 -9.64 2.51 -3.29
CA TYR A 241 -8.68 2.83 -4.34
C TYR A 241 -8.65 4.34 -4.65
N TRP A 242 -9.81 4.93 -4.96
CA TRP A 242 -9.88 6.36 -5.28
C TRP A 242 -9.51 7.26 -4.09
N PRO A 243 -10.01 7.05 -2.86
CA PRO A 243 -9.58 7.85 -1.73
C PRO A 243 -8.06 7.80 -1.53
N ARG A 244 -7.42 6.62 -1.61
CA ARG A 244 -5.95 6.47 -1.42
C ARG A 244 -5.10 7.24 -2.41
N LEU A 245 -5.68 7.61 -3.54
CA LEU A 245 -5.03 8.42 -4.56
C LEU A 245 -5.10 9.92 -4.25
N LEU A 246 -6.01 10.36 -3.38
CA LEU A 246 -6.16 11.73 -2.92
C LEU A 246 -5.28 11.98 -1.67
N ASP A 247 -4.74 13.19 -1.53
CA ASP A 247 -3.91 13.55 -0.38
C ASP A 247 -4.65 13.37 0.96
N ARG A 248 -3.92 12.99 2.02
CA ARG A 248 -4.45 12.70 3.37
C ARG A 248 -5.36 13.80 3.94
N GLU A 249 -5.12 15.07 3.61
CA GLU A 249 -5.97 16.19 4.09
C GLU A 249 -7.38 16.15 3.49
N GLN A 250 -7.56 15.48 2.35
CA GLN A 250 -8.85 15.30 1.67
C GLN A 250 -9.58 14.04 2.16
N PHE A 251 -8.90 13.13 2.85
CA PHE A 251 -9.46 11.88 3.40
C PHE A 251 -10.40 12.09 4.57
N CYS A 252 -10.15 13.11 5.40
CA CYS A 252 -10.98 13.37 6.60
C CYS A 252 -12.41 13.82 6.27
N ASN A 253 -12.70 14.14 5.00
CA ASN A 253 -13.99 14.68 4.56
C ASN A 253 -14.57 13.85 3.40
N GLN A 254 -14.89 12.57 3.60
CA GLN A 254 -15.61 11.76 2.60
C GLN A 254 -16.59 10.75 3.23
N PRO A 255 -17.62 10.31 2.48
CA PRO A 255 -19.03 10.66 2.76
C PRO A 255 -19.78 9.58 3.54
N SER A 256 -20.85 9.99 4.23
CA SER A 256 -21.93 9.10 4.63
C SER A 256 -22.65 8.54 3.39
N ASP A 257 -23.43 7.46 3.56
CA ASP A 257 -24.21 6.80 2.49
C ASP A 257 -25.24 7.72 1.78
N HIS A 258 -25.23 9.02 2.07
CA HIS A 258 -26.01 10.06 1.41
C HIS A 258 -25.10 10.88 0.50
N GLU A 259 -25.08 10.54 -0.78
CA GLU A 259 -24.53 11.40 -1.84
C GLU A 259 -25.38 12.68 -1.95
N ASP A 260 -24.96 13.76 -1.28
CA ASP A 260 -25.42 15.10 -1.65
C ASP A 260 -24.67 15.53 -2.94
N VAL A 261 -25.39 15.47 -4.06
CA VAL A 261 -24.94 15.71 -5.44
C VAL A 261 -24.47 17.16 -5.69
N THR A 262 -24.43 18.04 -4.68
CA THR A 262 -24.37 19.49 -4.91
C THR A 262 -23.15 20.22 -4.33
N SER A 263 -22.17 19.56 -3.68
CA SER A 263 -21.00 20.29 -3.17
C SER A 263 -19.64 19.62 -3.42
N ASN A 264 -18.80 20.32 -4.19
CA ASN A 264 -17.37 20.08 -4.50
C ASN A 264 -16.99 19.18 -5.68
N SER A 265 -17.41 19.54 -6.90
CA SER A 265 -16.98 18.88 -8.15
C SER A 265 -15.46 18.95 -8.44
N ASN A 266 -14.72 19.88 -7.85
CA ASN A 266 -13.26 19.98 -8.01
C ASN A 266 -12.45 19.29 -6.90
N LYS A 267 -13.03 18.95 -5.73
CA LYS A 267 -12.30 18.26 -4.65
C LYS A 267 -12.18 16.74 -4.86
N GLN A 268 -12.75 16.21 -5.94
CA GLN A 268 -12.74 14.78 -6.26
C GLN A 268 -12.04 14.45 -7.59
N LYS A 269 -11.27 15.40 -8.14
CA LYS A 269 -10.50 15.20 -9.38
C LYS A 269 -9.03 15.03 -9.07
N MET A 270 -8.38 14.13 -9.80
CA MET A 270 -6.98 13.78 -9.69
C MET A 270 -6.25 14.09 -11.00
N THR A 271 -4.96 14.42 -10.93
CA THR A 271 -4.12 14.55 -12.13
C THR A 271 -3.83 13.20 -12.78
N TRP A 272 -3.87 13.14 -14.10
CA TRP A 272 -3.55 11.96 -14.90
C TRP A 272 -2.15 11.46 -14.59
N GLY A 273 -1.19 12.35 -14.31
CA GLY A 273 0.16 11.96 -13.93
C GLY A 273 0.22 11.02 -12.71
N ILE A 274 -0.61 11.27 -11.69
CA ILE A 274 -0.69 10.41 -10.50
C ILE A 274 -1.41 9.10 -10.84
N LEU A 275 -2.56 9.18 -11.50
CA LEU A 275 -3.34 8.00 -11.88
C LEU A 275 -2.54 7.07 -12.81
N LYS A 276 -1.86 7.62 -13.81
CA LYS A 276 -0.98 6.93 -14.75
C LYS A 276 0.12 6.16 -14.01
N LYS A 277 0.78 6.78 -13.03
CA LYS A 277 1.79 6.09 -12.19
C LYS A 277 1.17 4.97 -11.38
N ALA A 278 0.01 5.19 -10.76
CA ALA A 278 -0.70 4.16 -9.99
C ALA A 278 -1.12 2.97 -10.87
N LEU A 279 -1.65 3.24 -12.06
CA LEU A 279 -2.03 2.21 -13.04
C LEU A 279 -0.84 1.40 -13.54
N LYS A 280 0.28 2.07 -13.86
CA LYS A 280 1.52 1.43 -14.32
C LYS A 280 1.98 0.31 -13.38
N TYR A 281 1.88 0.54 -12.08
CA TYR A 281 2.33 -0.40 -11.06
C TYR A 281 1.21 -1.25 -10.45
N PHE A 282 -0.05 -1.09 -10.87
CA PHE A 282 -1.19 -1.76 -10.25
C PHE A 282 -1.06 -3.29 -10.28
N VAL A 283 -0.87 -3.89 -11.46
CA VAL A 283 -0.75 -5.35 -11.62
C VAL A 283 0.49 -5.87 -10.89
N LYS A 284 1.62 -5.15 -11.00
CA LYS A 284 2.87 -5.46 -10.29
C LYS A 284 2.71 -5.45 -8.77
N ALA A 285 1.89 -4.54 -8.25
CA ALA A 285 1.58 -4.44 -6.83
C ALA A 285 0.67 -5.59 -6.36
N GLN A 286 -0.13 -6.22 -7.23
CA GLN A 286 -0.90 -7.41 -6.86
C GLN A 286 -0.09 -8.71 -7.00
N MET A 287 0.80 -8.79 -8.00
CA MET A 287 1.61 -9.97 -8.28
C MET A 287 3.09 -9.60 -8.46
N SER A 288 3.94 -10.03 -7.52
CA SER A 288 5.38 -9.69 -7.51
C SER A 288 6.14 -10.18 -8.74
N SER A 289 5.71 -11.27 -9.38
CA SER A 289 6.30 -11.80 -10.61
C SER A 289 5.83 -11.09 -11.89
N ALA A 290 4.80 -10.24 -11.83
CA ALA A 290 4.37 -9.47 -13.00
C ALA A 290 5.42 -8.44 -13.40
N ARG A 291 5.34 -7.92 -14.63
CA ARG A 291 5.99 -6.65 -15.01
C ARG A 291 5.04 -5.48 -14.76
N ALA A 292 5.58 -4.27 -14.67
CA ALA A 292 4.78 -3.06 -14.77
C ALA A 292 4.16 -2.94 -16.18
N LEU A 293 3.08 -2.18 -16.30
CA LEU A 293 2.50 -1.90 -17.61
C LEU A 293 3.50 -1.11 -18.48
N ASP A 294 3.58 -1.47 -19.75
CA ASP A 294 4.39 -0.77 -20.73
C ASP A 294 3.65 0.45 -21.32
N ILE A 295 4.31 1.16 -22.23
CA ILE A 295 3.77 2.39 -22.81
C ILE A 295 2.52 2.09 -23.63
N ASP A 296 2.51 1.01 -24.42
CA ASP A 296 1.41 0.67 -25.32
C ASP A 296 0.15 0.28 -24.52
N GLU A 297 0.32 -0.49 -23.44
CA GLU A 297 -0.76 -0.82 -22.52
C GLU A 297 -1.32 0.42 -21.82
N LEU A 298 -0.45 1.34 -21.40
CA LEU A 298 -0.88 2.60 -20.79
C LEU A 298 -1.62 3.51 -21.79
N LEU A 299 -1.17 3.56 -23.06
CA LEU A 299 -1.86 4.29 -24.14
C LEU A 299 -3.25 3.69 -24.41
N HIS A 300 -3.38 2.37 -24.36
CA HIS A 300 -4.68 1.72 -24.49
C HIS A 300 -5.63 2.10 -23.35
N VAL A 301 -5.18 2.01 -22.10
CA VAL A 301 -5.97 2.39 -20.91
C VAL A 301 -6.33 3.88 -20.95
N GLN A 302 -5.39 4.74 -21.35
CA GLN A 302 -5.60 6.17 -21.57
C GLN A 302 -6.70 6.43 -22.60
N CYS A 303 -6.66 5.71 -23.73
CA CYS A 303 -7.66 5.83 -24.76
C CYS A 303 -9.04 5.41 -24.25
N MET A 304 -9.14 4.28 -23.55
CA MET A 304 -10.40 3.84 -22.93
C MET A 304 -10.97 4.89 -21.96
N LEU A 305 -10.10 5.59 -21.22
CA LEU A 305 -10.49 6.61 -20.25
C LEU A 305 -10.98 7.91 -20.90
N PHE A 306 -10.24 8.43 -21.89
CA PHE A 306 -10.50 9.77 -22.44
C PHE A 306 -11.34 9.78 -23.72
N TYR A 307 -11.44 8.65 -24.43
CA TYR A 307 -12.25 8.56 -25.64
C TYR A 307 -13.72 8.97 -25.44
N PRO A 308 -14.40 8.64 -24.31
CA PRO A 308 -15.74 9.14 -24.05
C PRO A 308 -15.88 10.67 -24.01
N ARG A 309 -14.82 11.42 -23.66
CA ARG A 309 -14.83 12.89 -23.71
C ARG A 309 -14.89 13.38 -25.14
N ILE A 310 -14.06 12.80 -26.00
CA ILE A 310 -13.99 13.16 -27.43
C ILE A 310 -15.30 12.81 -28.12
N ARG A 311 -15.85 11.63 -27.85
CA ARG A 311 -17.10 11.19 -28.49
C ARG A 311 -18.29 12.11 -28.20
N LYS A 312 -18.33 12.71 -27.02
CA LYS A 312 -19.40 13.63 -26.61
C LYS A 312 -19.18 15.06 -27.12
N ALA A 313 -17.97 15.36 -27.58
CA ALA A 313 -17.58 16.70 -27.98
C ALA A 313 -18.02 17.03 -29.40
N ASN A 314 -18.40 18.29 -29.62
CA ASN A 314 -18.52 18.86 -30.97
C ASN A 314 -17.14 19.22 -31.56
N GLU A 315 -17.09 19.68 -32.82
CA GLU A 315 -15.82 19.97 -33.49
C GLU A 315 -14.96 21.02 -32.76
N GLN A 316 -15.56 22.10 -32.26
CA GLN A 316 -14.85 23.15 -31.52
C GLN A 316 -14.33 22.65 -30.17
N GLU A 317 -15.14 21.86 -29.47
CA GLU A 317 -14.74 21.21 -28.22
C GLU A 317 -13.63 20.18 -28.44
N CYS A 318 -13.59 19.52 -29.60
CA CYS A 318 -12.54 18.58 -29.93
C CYS A 318 -11.17 19.27 -30.04
N GLU A 319 -11.08 20.45 -30.66
CA GLU A 319 -9.82 21.21 -30.72
C GLU A 319 -9.36 21.66 -29.32
N GLN A 320 -10.31 22.07 -28.48
CA GLN A 320 -10.03 22.42 -27.08
C GLN A 320 -9.52 21.21 -26.29
N LEU A 321 -10.16 20.04 -26.46
CA LEU A 321 -9.73 18.78 -25.87
C LEU A 321 -8.35 18.37 -26.37
N GLU A 322 -8.05 18.54 -27.66
CA GLU A 322 -6.73 18.25 -28.23
C GLU A 322 -5.64 19.08 -27.56
N LYS A 323 -5.86 20.40 -27.46
CA LYS A 323 -4.93 21.30 -26.78
C LYS A 323 -4.81 20.97 -25.29
N TYR A 324 -5.91 20.61 -24.64
CA TYR A 324 -5.91 20.22 -23.23
C TYR A 324 -5.17 18.91 -22.97
N PHE A 325 -5.34 17.92 -23.83
CA PHE A 325 -4.72 16.60 -23.69
C PHE A 325 -3.24 16.60 -24.06
N PHE A 326 -2.84 17.31 -25.11
CA PHE A 326 -1.50 17.18 -25.68
C PHE A 326 -0.69 18.48 -25.66
N GLY A 327 -1.29 19.61 -25.26
CA GLY A 327 -0.66 20.93 -25.29
C GLY A 327 -0.54 21.56 -26.67
N ASN A 328 -0.81 20.80 -27.74
CA ASN A 328 -0.72 21.24 -29.13
C ASN A 328 -1.84 20.67 -30.01
N ILE A 329 -2.17 21.40 -31.07
CA ILE A 329 -3.12 20.98 -32.12
C ILE A 329 -2.30 20.58 -33.33
N LYS A 330 -2.52 19.38 -33.88
CA LYS A 330 -1.83 18.94 -35.11
C LYS A 330 -2.75 19.13 -36.32
N ASN A 331 -2.27 19.73 -37.40
CA ASN A 331 -3.02 19.74 -38.66
C ASN A 331 -2.70 18.47 -39.43
N THR A 332 -3.53 17.45 -39.26
CA THR A 332 -3.48 16.20 -40.04
C THR A 332 -4.51 16.24 -41.15
N ASN A 333 -4.23 15.59 -42.28
CA ASN A 333 -5.16 15.46 -43.43
C ASN A 333 -6.40 14.59 -43.13
N GLU A 334 -6.64 14.22 -41.86
CA GLU A 334 -7.82 13.46 -41.46
C GLU A 334 -8.98 14.42 -41.26
N GLU A 335 -9.99 14.33 -42.13
CA GLU A 335 -11.20 15.18 -42.07
C GLU A 335 -12.03 14.94 -40.81
N ASN A 336 -11.88 13.80 -40.14
CA ASN A 336 -12.65 13.46 -38.94
C ASN A 336 -11.84 13.62 -37.65
N CYS A 337 -12.22 14.63 -36.86
CA CYS A 337 -11.56 14.95 -35.59
C CYS A 337 -11.60 13.81 -34.57
N LEU A 338 -12.65 12.98 -34.57
CA LEU A 338 -12.75 11.81 -33.68
C LEU A 338 -11.70 10.76 -33.98
N ILE A 339 -11.46 10.48 -35.27
CA ILE A 339 -10.48 9.49 -35.72
C ILE A 339 -9.07 9.96 -35.35
N LYS A 340 -8.78 11.22 -35.63
CA LYS A 340 -7.53 11.89 -35.29
C LYS A 340 -7.22 11.81 -33.80
N LEU A 341 -8.15 12.24 -32.96
CA LEU A 341 -7.90 12.29 -31.52
C LEU A 341 -7.85 10.89 -30.89
N LYS A 342 -8.62 9.93 -31.40
CA LYS A 342 -8.48 8.52 -31.02
C LYS A 342 -7.08 7.99 -31.36
N HIS A 343 -6.60 8.25 -32.58
CA HIS A 343 -5.26 7.84 -33.00
C HIS A 343 -4.19 8.45 -32.10
N ARG A 344 -4.30 9.76 -31.80
CA ARG A 344 -3.37 10.43 -30.86
C ARG A 344 -3.45 9.83 -29.45
N LEU A 345 -4.64 9.54 -28.91
CA LEU A 345 -4.76 8.90 -27.59
C LEU A 345 -4.10 7.51 -27.53
N LEU A 346 -4.00 6.80 -28.67
CA LEU A 346 -3.36 5.49 -28.79
C LEU A 346 -1.85 5.55 -29.10
N THR A 347 -1.30 6.73 -29.42
CA THR A 347 0.10 6.87 -29.88
C THR A 347 0.90 7.89 -29.09
N GLU A 348 0.24 8.84 -28.43
CA GLU A 348 0.84 9.92 -27.68
C GLU A 348 0.30 9.93 -26.25
N MET A 349 1.18 10.11 -25.27
CA MET A 349 0.78 10.25 -23.87
C MET A 349 0.14 11.62 -23.64
N VAL A 350 -1.01 11.62 -22.97
CA VAL A 350 -1.70 12.80 -22.47
C VAL A 350 -0.85 13.47 -21.39
N VAL A 351 -0.86 14.80 -21.33
CA VAL A 351 -0.10 15.58 -20.35
C VAL A 351 -0.55 15.27 -18.92
N ASP A 352 0.42 15.25 -18.00
CA ASP A 352 0.19 14.81 -16.62
C ASP A 352 -0.79 15.69 -15.84
N SER A 353 -0.94 16.95 -16.23
CA SER A 353 -1.83 17.92 -15.59
C SER A 353 -3.31 17.73 -15.89
N VAL A 354 -3.68 16.83 -16.81
CA VAL A 354 -5.09 16.55 -17.13
C VAL A 354 -5.81 16.01 -15.91
N LEU A 355 -6.98 16.54 -15.61
CA LEU A 355 -7.79 16.11 -14.47
C LEU A 355 -8.71 14.97 -14.85
N VAL A 356 -8.82 13.98 -13.98
CA VAL A 356 -9.67 12.79 -14.08
C VAL A 356 -10.57 12.74 -12.85
N SER A 357 -11.86 12.54 -13.05
CA SER A 357 -12.82 12.35 -11.94
C SER A 357 -13.02 10.88 -11.59
N LYS A 358 -13.47 10.61 -10.36
CA LYS A 358 -13.87 9.26 -9.92
C LYS A 358 -14.89 8.64 -10.88
N ASN A 359 -15.85 9.44 -11.33
CA ASN A 359 -16.92 8.96 -12.19
C ASN A 359 -16.38 8.45 -13.53
N GLU A 360 -15.41 9.13 -14.12
CA GLU A 360 -14.82 8.70 -15.39
C GLU A 360 -14.04 7.39 -15.28
N PHE A 361 -13.38 7.18 -14.15
CA PHE A 361 -12.54 6.01 -13.96
C PHE A 361 -13.31 4.79 -13.41
N MET A 362 -14.22 4.99 -12.45
CA MET A 362 -14.83 3.91 -11.66
C MET A 362 -16.34 3.75 -11.79
N VAL A 363 -17.05 4.67 -12.47
CA VAL A 363 -18.52 4.66 -12.52
C VAL A 363 -19.02 4.54 -13.96
N ASN A 364 -18.52 5.39 -14.85
CA ASN A 364 -18.95 5.47 -16.23
C ASN A 364 -18.54 4.21 -17.00
N LYS A 365 -19.47 3.67 -17.77
CA LYS A 365 -19.22 2.54 -18.65
C LYS A 365 -18.24 2.90 -19.76
N CYS A 366 -17.40 1.92 -20.12
CA CYS A 366 -16.47 2.07 -21.23
C CYS A 366 -17.20 2.05 -22.57
N ILE A 367 -16.54 2.60 -23.59
CA ILE A 367 -17.00 2.54 -24.97
C ILE A 367 -16.02 1.66 -25.73
N SER A 368 -16.56 0.75 -26.55
CA SER A 368 -15.76 -0.12 -27.41
C SER A 368 -14.90 0.70 -28.36
N LEU A 369 -13.58 0.52 -28.29
CA LEU A 369 -12.64 1.15 -29.19
C LEU A 369 -12.58 0.45 -30.56
N ALA A 370 -13.20 -0.72 -30.72
CA ALA A 370 -13.23 -1.44 -32.00
C ALA A 370 -14.25 -0.83 -32.96
N ASP A 371 -15.47 -0.58 -32.47
CA ASP A 371 -16.58 -0.03 -33.24
C ASP A 371 -16.89 1.44 -32.92
N ASN A 372 -16.17 2.03 -31.97
CA ASN A 372 -16.30 3.43 -31.54
C ASN A 372 -17.67 3.83 -30.98
N ASN A 373 -18.60 2.87 -30.82
CA ASN A 373 -20.02 3.15 -30.63
C ASN A 373 -20.65 2.35 -29.48
N THR A 374 -20.30 1.08 -29.31
CA THR A 374 -20.95 0.20 -28.34
C THR A 374 -20.55 0.56 -26.92
N GLU A 375 -21.53 0.84 -26.05
CA GLU A 375 -21.30 0.97 -24.61
C GLU A 375 -21.11 -0.43 -23.99
N LEU A 376 -19.99 -0.64 -23.31
CA LEU A 376 -19.64 -1.89 -22.67
C LEU A 376 -20.35 -2.00 -21.31
N GLN A 377 -20.59 -3.23 -20.85
CA GLN A 377 -21.27 -3.45 -19.56
C GLN A 377 -20.39 -3.16 -18.34
N HIS A 378 -19.10 -2.92 -18.54
CA HIS A 378 -18.13 -2.64 -17.49
C HIS A 378 -17.59 -1.20 -17.59
N ASN A 379 -17.16 -0.65 -16.46
CA ASN A 379 -16.32 0.55 -16.42
C ASN A 379 -14.83 0.20 -16.54
N LEU A 380 -13.96 1.22 -16.57
CA LEU A 380 -12.53 1.01 -16.79
C LEU A 380 -11.86 0.31 -15.60
N TRP A 381 -12.24 0.70 -14.38
CA TRP A 381 -11.75 0.06 -13.18
C TRP A 381 -12.12 -1.43 -13.12
N GLN A 382 -13.36 -1.80 -13.44
CA GLN A 382 -13.80 -3.19 -13.51
C GLN A 382 -13.02 -3.98 -14.55
N TRP A 383 -12.77 -3.40 -15.73
CA TRP A 383 -11.94 -4.03 -16.75
C TRP A 383 -10.52 -4.30 -16.24
N LEU A 384 -9.88 -3.31 -15.62
CA LEU A 384 -8.53 -3.43 -15.07
C LEU A 384 -8.46 -4.50 -13.96
N TYR A 385 -9.43 -4.49 -13.05
CA TYR A 385 -9.51 -5.45 -11.95
C TYR A 385 -9.67 -6.89 -12.48
N ARG A 386 -10.63 -7.12 -13.39
CA ARG A 386 -10.85 -8.46 -13.99
C ARG A 386 -9.66 -8.94 -14.81
N ALA A 387 -9.02 -8.05 -15.58
CA ALA A 387 -7.79 -8.38 -16.30
C ALA A 387 -6.68 -8.81 -15.33
N THR A 388 -6.56 -8.11 -14.20
CA THR A 388 -5.60 -8.44 -13.14
C THR A 388 -5.90 -9.80 -12.50
N GLU A 389 -7.17 -10.11 -12.20
CA GLU A 389 -7.58 -11.43 -11.68
C GLU A 389 -7.20 -12.56 -12.64
N ILE A 390 -7.46 -12.40 -13.93
CA ILE A 390 -7.09 -13.39 -14.95
C ILE A 390 -5.57 -13.60 -14.96
N ILE A 391 -4.78 -12.53 -14.92
CA ILE A 391 -3.32 -12.60 -14.86
C ILE A 391 -2.86 -13.37 -13.62
N ILE A 392 -3.47 -13.13 -12.46
CA ILE A 392 -3.13 -13.81 -11.21
C ILE A 392 -3.49 -15.31 -11.28
N ASP A 393 -4.70 -15.64 -11.75
CA ASP A 393 -5.23 -17.00 -11.70
C ASP A 393 -4.62 -17.92 -12.75
N VAL A 394 -4.44 -17.43 -13.97
CA VAL A 394 -4.02 -18.24 -15.13
C VAL A 394 -2.82 -17.68 -15.88
N GLY A 395 -2.27 -16.53 -15.48
CA GLY A 395 -1.11 -15.93 -16.17
C GLY A 395 0.10 -16.85 -16.25
N HIS A 396 0.32 -17.71 -15.24
CA HIS A 396 1.39 -18.71 -15.26
C HIS A 396 1.25 -19.77 -16.38
N LYS A 397 0.03 -19.97 -16.91
CA LYS A 397 -0.23 -20.87 -18.03
C LYS A 397 0.07 -20.21 -19.37
N PHE A 398 -0.08 -18.89 -19.46
CA PHE A 398 0.16 -18.11 -20.67
C PHE A 398 1.61 -17.63 -20.79
N CYS A 399 2.24 -17.33 -19.65
CA CYS A 399 3.63 -16.90 -19.55
C CYS A 399 4.33 -17.77 -18.48
N PRO A 400 4.76 -19.00 -18.82
CA PRO A 400 5.52 -19.83 -17.90
C PRO A 400 6.81 -19.10 -17.51
N THR A 401 6.99 -18.87 -16.21
CA THR A 401 8.23 -18.30 -15.69
C THR A 401 9.41 -19.20 -16.05
N ILE A 402 10.50 -18.59 -16.56
CA ILE A 402 11.74 -19.27 -16.94
C ILE A 402 12.29 -20.12 -15.77
N SER A 403 12.02 -19.72 -14.52
CA SER A 403 12.40 -20.45 -13.31
C SER A 403 11.72 -21.82 -13.14
N ASN A 404 10.73 -22.18 -13.96
CA ASN A 404 10.07 -23.50 -13.93
C ASN A 404 10.55 -24.45 -15.05
N ILE A 405 11.46 -24.02 -15.92
CA ILE A 405 11.98 -24.86 -17.01
C ILE A 405 12.81 -26.04 -16.46
N ASP A 406 13.44 -25.88 -15.30
CA ASP A 406 14.36 -26.89 -14.75
C ASP A 406 13.71 -28.06 -13.98
N LYS A 407 12.38 -28.11 -13.82
CA LYS A 407 11.76 -29.23 -13.07
C LYS A 407 10.77 -30.09 -13.85
N LYS A 408 10.32 -29.70 -15.04
CA LYS A 408 9.31 -30.48 -15.80
C LYS A 408 9.44 -30.45 -17.32
N CYS A 409 10.59 -30.12 -17.91
CA CYS A 409 10.84 -30.40 -19.34
C CYS A 409 11.21 -31.87 -19.58
N GLY A 410 10.33 -32.78 -19.14
CA GLY A 410 10.26 -34.14 -19.65
C GLY A 410 9.19 -34.20 -20.74
N LYS A 411 9.62 -34.08 -22.00
CA LYS A 411 8.85 -34.41 -23.22
C LYS A 411 7.47 -33.75 -23.38
N PHE A 412 7.44 -32.53 -23.92
CA PHE A 412 6.37 -32.13 -24.84
C PHE A 412 7.01 -31.45 -26.05
N ILE A 413 7.20 -32.22 -27.11
CA ILE A 413 7.43 -31.70 -28.46
C ILE A 413 6.04 -31.33 -28.98
N LEU A 414 5.71 -30.05 -29.03
CA LEU A 414 4.69 -29.55 -29.95
C LEU A 414 5.42 -29.03 -31.17
N LYS A 415 5.35 -29.82 -32.25
CA LYS A 415 5.57 -29.34 -33.61
C LYS A 415 4.52 -28.26 -33.90
N PHE A 416 4.97 -27.09 -34.31
CA PHE A 416 4.25 -26.31 -35.31
C PHE A 416 4.92 -26.56 -36.65
#